data_AF-X5CZW9-F1
#
_entry.id   AF-X5CZW9-F1
#
_cell.length_a   1.000
_cell.length_b   1.000
_cell.length_c   1.000
_cell.angle_alpha   90.00
_cell.angle_beta   90.00
_cell.angle_gamma   90.00
#
_symmetry.space_group_name_H-M   'P 1'
#
loop_
_entity.id
_entity.type
_entity.pdbx_description
1 polymer ?
#
loop_
_entity_poly.entity_id
_entity_poly.type
_entity_poly.pdbx_seq_one_letter_code
_entity_poly.pdbx_strand_id
1 'polypeptide(L)' 'DISTGNIEVIGGDNLANVVGKNVLVVEDIIDTGGTMTQLLALLKEVKPKS' A
#
# COMPACT_ATOMS: atom_id res chain seq x y z
N ASP A 1 10.68 -17.65 14.01
CA ASP A 1 10.46 -17.05 12.70
C ASP A 1 9.70 -15.75 12.92
N ILE A 2 10.32 -14.60 12.63
CA ILE A 2 9.74 -13.28 12.87
C ILE A 2 9.45 -12.71 11.50
N SER A 3 8.17 -12.52 11.16
CA SER A 3 7.82 -11.73 10.00
C SER A 3 8.42 -10.34 10.22
N THR A 4 9.32 -9.92 9.34
CA THR A 4 10.05 -8.65 9.48
C THR A 4 9.15 -7.43 9.32
N GLY A 5 7.87 -7.65 8.98
CA GLY A 5 6.91 -6.58 8.73
C GLY A 5 7.33 -5.70 7.57
N ASN A 6 8.20 -6.18 6.67
CA ASN A 6 8.59 -5.44 5.48
C ASN A 6 7.65 -5.82 4.33
N ILE A 7 6.89 -4.85 3.82
CA ILE A 7 6.10 -5.00 2.60
C ILE A 7 6.99 -4.71 1.40
N GLU A 8 7.11 -5.69 0.52
CA GLU A 8 7.74 -5.54 -0.79
C GLU A 8 6.64 -5.50 -1.85
N VAL A 9 6.60 -4.43 -2.64
CA VAL A 9 5.63 -4.27 -3.72
C VAL A 9 6.15 -4.96 -4.97
N ILE A 10 5.59 -6.13 -5.30
CA ILE A 10 5.96 -6.90 -6.48
C ILE A 10 4.85 -6.76 -7.54
N GLY A 11 5.19 -6.22 -8.71
CA GLY A 11 4.28 -6.17 -9.88
C GLY A 11 3.41 -4.90 -10.00
N GLY A 12 3.60 -3.90 -9.15
CA GLY A 12 2.97 -2.59 -9.33
C GLY A 12 3.80 -1.72 -10.28
N ASP A 13 3.32 -1.47 -11.50
CA ASP A 13 3.87 -0.41 -12.34
C ASP A 13 4.06 0.86 -11.48
N ASN A 14 5.32 1.27 -11.38
CA ASN A 14 5.86 2.38 -10.59
C ASN A 14 4.77 3.21 -9.88
N LEU A 15 4.68 3.15 -8.54
CA LEU A 15 3.69 3.87 -7.71
C LEU A 15 3.54 5.37 -8.07
N ALA A 16 4.50 5.96 -8.79
CA ALA A 16 4.35 7.21 -9.52
C ALA A 16 3.05 7.33 -10.36
N ASN A 17 2.51 6.24 -10.88
CA ASN A 17 1.31 6.23 -11.72
C ASN A 17 0.02 6.58 -10.97
N VAL A 18 0.03 6.57 -9.63
CA VAL A 18 -1.13 6.91 -8.80
C VAL A 18 -1.06 8.33 -8.21
N VAL A 19 0.00 9.08 -8.48
CA VAL A 19 0.14 10.49 -8.07
C VAL A 19 -1.06 11.30 -8.56
N GLY A 20 -1.75 11.98 -7.66
CA GLY A 20 -2.91 12.82 -8.00
C GLY A 20 -4.16 12.06 -8.50
N LYS A 21 -4.19 10.73 -8.42
CA LYS A 21 -5.37 9.91 -8.73
C LYS A 21 -6.12 9.49 -7.47
N ASN A 22 -7.39 9.14 -7.63
CA ASN A 22 -8.13 8.45 -6.57
C ASN A 22 -7.74 6.98 -6.60
N VAL A 23 -7.35 6.43 -5.45
CA VAL A 23 -6.86 5.05 -5.35
C VAL A 23 -7.83 4.24 -4.50
N LEU A 24 -8.34 3.15 -5.06
CA LEU A 24 -9.14 2.18 -4.32
C LEU A 24 -8.28 0.95 -4.02
N VAL A 25 -8.03 0.71 -2.74
CA VAL A 25 -7.34 -0.49 -2.28
C VAL A 25 -8.36 -1.59 -2.04
N VAL A 26 -8.11 -2.77 -2.58
CA VAL A 26 -8.96 -3.96 -2.37
C VAL A 26 -8.09 -5.03 -1.75
N GLU A 27 -8.50 -5.51 -0.58
CA GLU A 27 -7.89 -6.61 0.14
C GLU A 27 -8.97 -7.67 0.40
N ASP A 28 -8.58 -8.94 0.41
CA ASP A 28 -9.50 -10.07 0.58
C ASP A 28 -9.96 -10.23 2.03
N ILE A 29 -9.04 -10.08 2.99
CA ILE A 29 -9.32 -10.16 4.43
C ILE A 29 -8.44 -9.21 5.23
N ILE A 30 -9.02 -8.63 6.27
CA ILE A 30 -8.29 -7.86 7.28
C ILE A 30 -8.14 -8.73 8.53
N ASP A 31 -6.91 -9.04 8.92
CA ASP A 31 -6.61 -9.67 10.21
C ASP A 31 -6.35 -8.59 11.28
N THR A 32 -5.07 -8.25 11.52
CA THR A 32 -4.68 -7.21 12.49
C THR A 32 -4.67 -5.78 11.90
N GLY A 33 -4.80 -5.66 10.58
CA GLY A 33 -4.69 -4.38 9.86
C GLY A 33 -3.25 -3.86 9.68
N GLY A 34 -2.23 -4.63 10.06
CA GLY A 34 -0.82 -4.25 9.87
C GLY A 34 -0.45 -4.02 8.41
N THR A 35 -0.93 -4.89 7.50
CA THR A 35 -0.72 -4.77 6.06
C THR A 35 -1.25 -3.45 5.51
N MET A 36 -2.52 -3.13 5.79
CA MET A 36 -3.13 -1.87 5.35
C MET A 36 -2.44 -0.64 5.92
N THR A 37 -2.02 -0.70 7.19
CA THR A 37 -1.33 0.43 7.84
C THR A 37 -0.06 0.80 7.10
N GLN A 38 0.76 -0.19 6.77
CA GLN A 38 2.02 0.01 6.07
C GLN A 38 1.81 0.34 4.58
N LEU A 39 0.87 -0.32 3.91
CA LEU A 39 0.51 -0.03 2.52
C LEU A 39 0.01 1.42 2.34
N LEU A 40 -0.85 1.89 3.24
CA LEU A 40 -1.32 3.27 3.24
C LEU A 40 -0.20 4.27 3.56
N ALA A 41 0.77 3.90 4.41
CA ALA A 41 1.94 4.72 4.65
C ALA A 41 2.77 4.90 3.36
N LEU A 42 3.03 3.81 2.64
CA LEU A 42 3.73 3.83 1.35
C LEU A 42 2.97 4.64 0.29
N LEU A 43 1.65 4.46 0.18
CA LEU A 43 0.82 5.22 -0.77
C LEU A 43 0.84 6.72 -0.48
N LYS A 44 0.90 7.15 0.77
CA LYS A 44 0.98 8.59 1.11
C LYS A 44 2.26 9.25 0.59
N GLU A 45 3.36 8.51 0.48
CA GLU A 45 4.64 9.04 -0.04
C GLU A 45 4.53 9.48 -1.50
N VAL A 46 3.64 8.83 -2.27
CA VAL A 46 3.37 9.16 -3.67
C VAL A 46 2.21 10.14 -3.88
N LYS A 47 1.65 10.72 -2.80
CA LYS A 47 0.66 11.81 -2.85
C LYS A 47 -0.52 11.54 -3.81
N PRO A 48 -1.31 10.47 -3.58
CA PRO A 48 -2.57 10.29 -4.26
C PRO A 48 -3.54 11.43 -3.91
N LYS A 49 -4.58 11.60 -4.72
CA LYS A 49 -5.61 12.62 -4.48
C LYS A 49 -6.51 12.25 -3.31
N SER A 50 -6.93 10.99 -3.25
CA SER A 50 -7.83 10.43 -2.23
C SER A 50 -7.70 8.92 -2.19
#